data_AF-A0AAE5NZY2-F1
#
_entry.id   AF-A0AAE5NZY2-F1
#
_cell.length_a   1.000
_cell.length_b   1.000
_cell.length_c   1.000
_cell.angle_alpha   90.00
_cell.angle_beta   90.00
_cell.angle_gamma   90.00
#
_symmetry.space_group_name_H-M   'P 1'
#
loop_
_entity.id
_entity.type
_entity.pdbx_description
1 polymer ?
#
loop_
_entity_poly.entity_id
_entity_poly.type
_entity_poly.pdbx_seq_one_letter_code
_entity_poly.pdbx_strand_id
1 'polypeptide(L)'
;MKQVIKRVLRGLLPNRVLNAYHHVENLGAFKEQINSIANQVNSILWRAERVMSINELFVETPKEKIESFIKSLHPIKTEHELVRLGAKHDGGYLIPNDFKGIRALFSPGVGNESAFEEDFYRQCKLANHNDIYIWQTNRSMNRY
;
A
#
# COMPACT_ATOMS: atom_id res chain seq x y z
N MET A 1 10.80 43.36 -35.96
CA MET A 1 10.73 44.76 -35.50
C MET A 1 12.01 45.23 -34.80
N LYS A 2 12.46 44.61 -33.70
CA LYS A 2 13.70 45.00 -32.96
C LYS A 2 14.97 45.05 -33.84
N GLN A 3 15.16 44.09 -34.74
CA GLN A 3 16.34 44.04 -35.61
C GLN A 3 16.41 45.16 -36.66
N VAL A 4 15.26 45.62 -37.17
CA VAL A 4 15.18 46.72 -38.15
C VAL A 4 15.50 48.05 -37.47
N ILE A 5 14.96 48.26 -36.27
CA ILE A 5 15.23 49.45 -35.43
C ILE A 5 16.72 49.52 -35.04
N LYS A 6 17.35 48.39 -34.67
CA LYS A 6 18.80 48.33 -34.41
C LYS A 6 19.64 48.75 -35.61
N ARG A 7 19.22 48.38 -36.83
CA ARG A 7 19.94 48.69 -38.07
C ARG A 7 19.86 50.19 -38.40
N VAL A 8 18.70 50.81 -38.17
CA VAL A 8 18.48 52.25 -38.35
C VAL A 8 19.25 53.08 -37.31
N LEU A 9 19.22 52.67 -36.04
CA LEU A 9 19.92 53.38 -34.95
C LEU A 9 21.45 53.35 -35.12
N ARG A 10 22.02 52.32 -35.76
CA ARG A 10 23.46 52.25 -36.09
C ARG A 10 23.92 53.32 -37.09
N GLY A 11 23.03 53.80 -37.96
CA GLY A 11 23.36 54.83 -38.95
C GLY A 11 23.10 56.26 -38.48
N LEU A 12 22.34 56.44 -37.39
CA LEU A 12 21.89 57.76 -36.90
C LEU A 12 22.57 58.21 -35.60
N LEU A 13 23.08 57.29 -34.79
CA LEU A 13 23.64 57.60 -33.47
C LEU A 13 25.18 57.61 -33.48
N PRO A 14 25.83 58.52 -32.73
CA PRO A 14 27.27 58.50 -32.54
C PRO A 14 27.74 57.16 -31.96
N ASN A 15 28.92 56.68 -32.38
CA ASN A 15 29.51 55.40 -31.92
C ASN A 15 29.51 55.23 -30.40
N ARG A 16 29.64 56.32 -29.65
CA ARG A 16 29.63 56.33 -28.17
C ARG A 16 28.29 55.86 -27.59
N VAL A 17 27.18 56.25 -28.22
CA VAL A 17 25.82 55.85 -27.81
C VAL A 17 25.54 54.39 -28.20
N LEU A 18 26.02 53.96 -29.37
CA LEU A 18 25.91 52.58 -29.82
C LEU A 18 26.69 51.61 -28.93
N ASN A 19 27.90 51.98 -28.51
CA ASN A 19 28.71 51.19 -27.58
C ASN A 19 28.03 51.06 -26.21
N ALA A 20 27.44 52.15 -25.69
CA ALA A 20 26.69 52.11 -24.44
C ALA A 20 25.45 51.18 -24.55
N TYR A 21 24.73 51.24 -25.67
CA TYR A 21 23.59 50.36 -25.93
C TYR A 21 24.00 48.87 -25.97
N HIS A 22 25.06 48.54 -26.71
CA HIS A 22 25.60 47.19 -26.76
C HIS A 22 26.07 46.68 -25.39
N HIS A 23 26.66 47.55 -24.57
CA HIS A 23 27.06 47.20 -23.22
C HIS A 23 25.86 46.90 -22.32
N VAL A 24 24.80 47.71 -22.38
CA VAL A 24 23.55 47.46 -21.65
C VAL A 24 22.86 46.16 -22.10
N GLU A 25 22.84 45.86 -23.41
CA GLU A 25 22.31 44.59 -23.92
C GLU A 25 23.13 43.38 -23.43
N ASN A 26 24.46 43.48 -23.45
CA ASN A 26 25.34 42.42 -22.96
C ASN A 26 25.17 42.18 -21.45
N LEU A 27 25.01 43.25 -20.66
CA LEU A 27 24.70 43.15 -19.23
C LEU A 27 23.34 42.48 -18.99
N GLY A 28 22.34 42.77 -19.83
CA GLY A 28 21.04 42.10 -19.80
C GLY A 28 21.14 40.61 -20.08
N ALA A 29 21.84 40.21 -21.14
CA ALA A 29 22.06 38.81 -21.50
C ALA A 29 22.83 38.05 -20.40
N PHE A 30 23.83 38.68 -19.79
CA PHE A 30 24.57 38.09 -18.67
C PHE A 30 23.68 37.88 -17.43
N LYS A 31 22.80 38.82 -17.13
CA LYS A 31 21.80 38.68 -16.05
C LYS A 31 20.84 37.51 -16.32
N GLU A 32 20.39 37.34 -17.55
CA GLU A 32 19.54 36.20 -17.95
C GLU A 32 20.27 34.87 -17.78
N GLN A 33 21.55 34.79 -18.17
CA GLN A 33 22.38 33.60 -17.95
C GLN A 33 22.54 33.28 -16.46
N ILE A 34 22.84 34.27 -15.63
CA ILE A 34 22.93 34.09 -14.17
C ILE A 34 21.61 33.57 -13.60
N ASN A 35 20.48 34.14 -14.00
CA ASN A 35 19.17 33.70 -13.52
C ASN A 35 18.86 32.26 -13.96
N SER A 36 19.22 31.88 -15.18
CA SER A 36 19.07 30.50 -15.66
C SER A 36 19.90 29.52 -14.83
N ILE A 37 21.15 29.86 -14.53
CA ILE A 37 22.04 29.05 -13.68
C ILE A 37 21.46 28.93 -12.27
N ALA A 38 21.03 30.03 -11.67
CA ALA A 38 20.43 30.04 -10.34
C ALA A 38 19.19 29.14 -10.28
N ASN A 39 18.33 29.19 -11.29
CA ASN A 39 17.15 28.32 -11.39
C ASN A 39 17.53 26.84 -11.51
N GLN A 40 18.55 26.50 -12.30
CA GLN A 40 19.05 25.13 -12.40
C GLN A 40 19.59 24.63 -11.06
N VAL A 41 20.40 25.43 -10.37
CA VAL A 41 20.95 25.11 -9.04
C VAL A 41 19.82 24.90 -8.03
N ASN A 42 18.84 25.80 -7.98
CA ASN A 42 17.68 25.66 -7.10
C ASN A 42 16.87 24.39 -7.40
N SER A 43 16.70 24.03 -8.68
CA SER A 43 16.00 22.80 -9.06
C SER A 43 16.73 21.54 -8.59
N ILE A 44 18.07 21.54 -8.60
CA ILE A 44 18.90 20.44 -8.11
C ILE A 44 18.79 20.37 -6.59
N LEU A 45 18.87 21.51 -5.90
CA LEU A 45 18.75 21.59 -4.44
C LEU A 45 17.41 21.02 -3.96
N TRP A 46 16.30 21.45 -4.58
CA TRP A 46 14.95 20.96 -4.25
C TRP A 46 14.78 19.46 -4.51
N ARG A 47 15.48 18.90 -5.50
CA ARG A 47 15.48 17.46 -5.76
C ARG A 47 16.27 16.72 -4.68
N ALA A 48 17.43 17.24 -4.28
CA ALA A 48 18.24 16.66 -3.21
C ALA A 48 17.51 16.68 -1.86
N GLU A 49 16.90 17.81 -1.48
CA GLU A 49 16.11 17.95 -0.25
C GLU A 49 14.97 16.93 -0.20
N ARG A 50 14.28 16.72 -1.31
CA ARG A 50 13.20 15.72 -1.40
C ARG A 50 13.71 14.29 -1.20
N VAL A 51 14.87 13.94 -1.77
CA VAL A 51 15.48 12.61 -1.60
C VAL A 51 15.98 12.41 -0.17
N MET A 52 16.54 13.44 0.46
CA MET A 52 16.99 13.38 1.85
C MET A 52 15.81 13.22 2.83
N SER A 53 14.70 13.94 2.60
CA SER A 53 13.46 13.76 3.37
C SER A 53 12.88 12.36 3.22
N ILE A 54 13.01 11.73 2.06
CA ILE A 54 12.61 10.33 1.86
C ILE A 54 13.44 9.40 2.74
N ASN A 55 14.74 9.61 2.88
CA ASN A 55 15.57 8.80 3.78
C ASN A 55 15.20 8.97 5.26
N GLU A 56 14.66 10.13 5.66
CA GLU A 56 14.11 10.33 7.01
C GLU A 56 12.74 9.65 7.21
N LEU A 57 11.96 9.47 6.13
CA LEU A 57 10.67 8.77 6.16
C LEU A 57 10.80 7.24 6.21
N PHE A 58 11.86 6.69 5.62
CA PHE A 58 12.15 5.27 5.65
C PHE A 58 12.92 4.90 6.92
N VAL A 59 12.20 4.84 8.04
CA VAL A 59 12.71 4.21 9.25
C VAL A 59 12.81 2.71 9.00
N GLU A 60 14.05 2.23 8.86
CA GLU A 60 14.30 0.79 8.74
C GLU A 60 13.80 0.10 10.01
N THR A 61 12.86 -0.85 9.86
CA THR A 61 12.38 -1.63 10.99
C THR A 61 13.46 -2.63 11.38
N PRO A 62 13.94 -2.66 12.63
CA PRO A 62 14.96 -3.60 13.06
C PRO A 62 14.58 -5.04 12.74
N LYS A 63 15.53 -5.81 12.21
CA LYS A 63 15.34 -7.19 11.79
C LYS A 63 14.73 -8.05 12.89
N GLU A 64 15.13 -7.83 14.14
CA GLU A 64 14.65 -8.57 15.31
C GLU A 64 13.15 -8.37 15.55
N LYS A 65 12.62 -7.17 15.26
CA LYS A 65 11.18 -6.90 15.35
C LYS A 65 10.41 -7.61 14.27
N ILE A 66 10.95 -7.68 13.06
CA ILE A 66 10.35 -8.41 11.94
C ILE A 66 10.34 -9.90 12.25
N GLU A 67 11.46 -10.44 12.71
CA GLU A 67 11.58 -11.86 13.07
C GLU A 67 10.65 -12.25 14.23
N SER A 68 10.56 -11.43 15.28
CA SER A 68 9.66 -11.70 16.41
C SER A 68 8.19 -11.62 15.99
N PHE A 69 7.84 -10.66 15.15
CA PHE A 69 6.49 -10.55 14.59
C PHE A 69 6.15 -11.76 13.72
N ILE A 70 7.00 -12.15 12.78
CA ILE A 70 6.79 -13.34 11.95
C ILE A 70 6.65 -14.59 12.82
N LYS A 71 7.49 -14.77 13.84
CA LYS A 71 7.37 -15.88 14.81
C LYS A 71 6.02 -15.87 15.53
N SER A 72 5.51 -14.69 15.90
CA SER A 72 4.21 -14.56 16.56
C SER A 72 3.01 -14.92 15.67
N LEU A 73 3.17 -14.82 14.34
CA LEU A 73 2.16 -15.20 13.36
C LEU A 73 2.14 -16.70 13.04
N HIS A 74 3.13 -17.47 13.50
CA HIS A 74 3.15 -18.91 13.22
C HIS A 74 1.96 -19.60 13.89
N PRO A 75 1.32 -20.58 13.23
CA PRO A 75 0.27 -21.37 13.84
C PRO A 75 0.72 -21.96 15.17
N ILE A 76 -0.06 -21.72 16.21
CA ILE A 76 0.20 -22.29 17.53
C ILE A 76 -0.29 -23.74 17.50
N LYS A 77 0.56 -24.67 17.97
CA LYS A 77 0.15 -26.06 18.11
C LYS A 77 -0.90 -26.16 19.21
N THR A 78 -2.09 -26.63 18.85
CA THR A 78 -3.15 -26.97 19.79
C THR A 78 -2.91 -28.34 20.42
N GLU A 79 -3.66 -28.66 21.47
CA GLU A 79 -3.64 -30.00 22.10
C GLU A 79 -4.11 -31.13 21.15
N HIS A 80 -4.92 -30.79 20.15
CA HIS A 80 -5.39 -31.71 19.12
C HIS A 80 -4.87 -31.32 17.74
N GLU A 81 -4.77 -32.30 16.84
CA GLU A 81 -4.53 -32.05 15.41
C GLU A 81 -5.66 -31.20 14.81
N LEU A 82 -5.34 -30.28 13.90
CA LEU A 82 -6.32 -29.40 13.27
C LEU A 82 -6.84 -30.02 11.96
N VAL A 83 -8.16 -30.04 11.79
CA VAL A 83 -8.83 -30.43 10.54
C VAL A 83 -9.47 -29.21 9.89
N ARG A 84 -9.42 -29.16 8.55
CA ARG A 84 -10.07 -28.11 7.76
C ARG A 84 -11.50 -28.53 7.44
N LEU A 85 -12.49 -27.73 7.85
CA LEU A 85 -13.90 -27.92 7.54
C LEU A 85 -14.45 -26.74 6.76
N GLY A 86 -15.42 -26.96 5.88
CA GLY A 86 -16.04 -25.93 5.05
C GLY A 86 -15.53 -25.93 3.61
N ALA A 87 -15.96 -24.94 2.83
CA ALA A 87 -15.84 -24.97 1.38
C ALA A 87 -14.37 -25.16 0.92
N LYS A 88 -14.18 -25.83 -0.22
CA LYS A 88 -12.86 -26.27 -0.71
C LYS A 88 -11.82 -25.14 -0.84
N HIS A 89 -12.26 -23.93 -1.15
CA HIS A 89 -11.40 -22.79 -1.44
C HIS A 89 -11.42 -21.77 -0.30
N ASP A 90 -12.46 -20.93 -0.27
CA ASP A 90 -12.66 -19.89 0.73
C ASP A 90 -13.73 -20.31 1.76
N GLY A 91 -13.75 -19.66 2.93
CA GLY A 91 -14.75 -19.90 3.98
C GLY A 91 -14.55 -21.19 4.78
N GLY A 92 -13.38 -21.82 4.68
CA GLY A 92 -13.02 -22.97 5.50
C GLY A 92 -12.34 -22.57 6.82
N TYR A 93 -12.58 -23.33 7.88
CA TYR A 93 -12.02 -23.13 9.21
C TYR A 93 -11.10 -24.29 9.59
N LEU A 94 -9.99 -23.99 10.28
CA LEU A 94 -9.18 -25.00 10.96
C LEU A 94 -9.72 -25.16 12.39
N ILE A 95 -10.16 -26.37 12.72
CA ILE A 95 -10.76 -26.70 14.02
C ILE A 95 -10.03 -27.91 14.62
N PRO A 96 -9.85 -27.96 15.96
CA PRO A 96 -9.39 -29.15 16.66
C PRO A 96 -10.18 -30.40 16.28
N ASN A 97 -9.48 -31.49 15.98
CA ASN A 97 -10.07 -32.80 15.70
C ASN A 97 -10.53 -33.50 16.99
N ASP A 98 -11.39 -32.84 17.75
CA ASP A 98 -12.01 -33.36 18.97
C ASP A 98 -13.52 -33.09 18.95
N PHE A 99 -14.22 -33.91 18.18
CA PHE A 99 -15.67 -33.78 18.01
C PHE A 99 -16.49 -34.56 19.05
N LYS A 100 -15.82 -35.27 19.97
CA LYS A 100 -16.48 -36.17 20.92
C LYS A 100 -17.17 -35.37 22.02
N GLY A 101 -18.42 -35.73 22.31
CA GLY A 101 -19.23 -35.08 23.34
C GLY A 101 -19.80 -33.72 22.93
N ILE A 102 -19.51 -33.20 21.74
CA ILE A 102 -20.12 -31.99 21.21
C ILE A 102 -21.60 -32.26 20.92
N ARG A 103 -22.48 -31.42 21.48
CA ARG A 103 -23.95 -31.57 21.36
C ARG A 103 -24.61 -30.47 20.54
N ALA A 104 -23.94 -29.34 20.33
CA ALA A 104 -24.49 -28.22 19.59
C ALA A 104 -23.40 -27.43 18.87
N LEU A 105 -23.74 -26.92 17.68
CA LEU A 105 -22.98 -25.95 16.91
C LEU A 105 -23.83 -24.69 16.72
N PHE A 106 -23.28 -23.54 17.11
CA PHE A 106 -23.86 -22.23 16.85
C PHE A 106 -22.99 -21.52 15.83
N SER A 107 -23.54 -21.29 14.63
CA SER A 107 -22.81 -20.66 13.54
C SER A 107 -23.46 -19.35 13.12
N PRO A 108 -22.69 -18.27 12.93
CA PRO A 108 -23.19 -17.05 12.29
C PRO A 108 -23.39 -17.23 10.78
N GLY A 109 -22.95 -18.35 10.19
CA GLY A 109 -22.98 -18.59 8.75
C GLY A 109 -22.10 -17.63 7.95
N VAL A 110 -21.95 -17.93 6.65
CA VAL A 110 -21.27 -17.04 5.70
C VAL A 110 -22.13 -16.90 4.44
N GLY A 111 -22.89 -15.81 4.36
CA GLY A 111 -23.79 -15.57 3.22
C GLY A 111 -24.79 -16.73 3.03
N ASN A 112 -24.78 -17.32 1.83
CA ASN A 112 -25.61 -18.48 1.46
C ASN A 112 -24.86 -19.83 1.55
N GLU A 113 -23.65 -19.85 2.14
CA GLU A 113 -22.83 -21.04 2.30
C GLU A 113 -23.13 -21.75 3.62
N SER A 114 -23.17 -23.08 3.58
CA SER A 114 -23.40 -23.97 4.73
C SER A 114 -22.42 -25.16 4.77
N ALA A 115 -21.42 -25.21 3.89
CA ALA A 115 -20.45 -26.29 3.81
C ALA A 115 -19.72 -26.55 5.14
N PHE A 116 -19.48 -25.49 5.92
CA PHE A 116 -18.86 -25.62 7.23
C PHE A 116 -19.72 -26.43 8.20
N GLU A 117 -20.99 -26.05 8.33
CA GLU A 117 -21.95 -26.70 9.21
C GLU A 117 -22.22 -28.14 8.77
N GLU A 118 -22.28 -28.40 7.46
CA GLU A 118 -22.43 -29.73 6.90
C GLU A 118 -21.23 -30.64 7.20
N ASP A 119 -20.02 -30.14 6.99
CA ASP A 119 -18.80 -30.89 7.30
C ASP A 119 -18.68 -31.15 8.81
N PHE A 120 -18.99 -30.16 9.63
CA PHE A 120 -18.99 -30.29 11.09
C PHE A 120 -20.00 -31.33 11.57
N TYR A 121 -21.22 -31.32 11.03
CA TYR A 121 -22.25 -32.33 11.30
C TYR A 121 -21.73 -33.74 11.03
N ARG A 122 -21.10 -33.95 9.87
CA ARG A 122 -20.55 -35.26 9.48
C ARG A 122 -19.50 -35.75 10.46
N GLN A 123 -18.58 -34.88 10.88
CA GLN A 123 -17.55 -35.24 11.87
C GLN A 123 -18.17 -35.59 13.22
N CYS A 124 -19.11 -34.78 13.71
CA CYS A 124 -19.81 -35.06 14.97
C CYS A 124 -20.63 -36.35 14.93
N LYS A 125 -21.26 -36.67 13.81
CA LYS A 125 -22.03 -37.91 13.63
C LYS A 125 -21.14 -39.16 13.65
N LEU A 126 -19.91 -39.06 13.14
CA LEU A 126 -18.93 -40.14 13.23
C LEU A 126 -18.39 -40.31 14.67
N ALA A 127 -18.25 -39.21 15.41
CA ALA A 127 -17.68 -39.21 16.75
C ALA A 127 -18.69 -39.50 17.88
N ASN A 128 -19.99 -39.36 17.65
CA ASN A 128 -21.03 -39.41 18.68
C ASN A 128 -22.20 -40.34 18.31
N HIS A 129 -22.84 -40.94 19.31
CA HIS A 129 -24.03 -41.77 19.11
C HIS A 129 -25.34 -40.98 19.06
N ASN A 130 -25.34 -39.75 19.58
CA ASN A 130 -26.52 -38.89 19.61
C ASN A 130 -26.44 -37.84 18.49
N ASP A 131 -27.60 -37.41 18.01
CA ASP A 131 -27.71 -36.31 17.06
C ASP A 131 -27.19 -35.00 17.65
N ILE A 132 -26.72 -34.12 16.77
CA ILE A 132 -26.17 -32.79 17.10
C ILE A 132 -27.15 -31.70 16.70
N TYR A 133 -27.29 -30.67 17.54
CA TYR A 133 -28.09 -29.49 17.24
C TYR A 133 -27.26 -28.47 16.47
N ILE A 134 -27.72 -28.02 15.30
CA ILE A 134 -27.04 -26.97 14.53
C ILE A 134 -27.96 -25.76 14.38
N TRP A 135 -27.45 -24.60 14.78
CA TRP A 135 -28.14 -23.33 14.64
C TRP A 135 -27.31 -22.39 13.75
N GLN A 136 -27.94 -21.83 12.72
CA GLN A 136 -27.34 -20.85 11.82
C GLN A 136 -28.17 -19.55 11.81
N THR A 137 -27.58 -18.38 11.98
CA THR A 137 -28.31 -17.09 12.06
C THR A 137 -29.23 -16.83 10.86
N ASN A 138 -28.79 -17.20 9.65
CA ASN A 138 -29.50 -16.95 8.40
C ASN A 138 -30.45 -18.08 7.98
N ARG A 139 -30.53 -19.18 8.74
CA ARG A 139 -31.42 -20.32 8.48
C ARG A 139 -31.98 -20.83 9.81
N SER A 140 -33.29 -20.77 9.98
CA SER A 140 -33.99 -21.25 11.17
C SER A 140 -33.55 -22.67 11.57
N MET A 141 -33.54 -22.90 12.89
CA MET A 141 -33.08 -24.11 13.58
C MET A 141 -33.57 -25.40 12.91
N ASN A 142 -32.66 -26.14 12.29
CA ASN A 142 -32.94 -27.45 11.71
C ASN A 142 -32.33 -28.53 12.61
N ARG A 143 -33.12 -29.55 12.97
CA ARG A 143 -32.56 -30.82 13.47
C ARG A 143 -32.04 -31.60 12.26
N TYR A 144 -30.79 -32.03 12.34
CA TYR A 144 -30.16 -32.93 11.38
C TYR A 144 -29.83 -34.26 12.04
#